data_AF-A0A162Q932-F1
#
_entry.id   AF-A0A162Q932-F1
#
_cell.length_a   1.000
_cell.length_b   1.000
_cell.length_c   1.000
_cell.angle_alpha   90.00
_cell.angle_beta   90.00
_cell.angle_gamma   90.00
#
_symmetry.space_group_name_H-M   'P 1'
#
loop_
_entity.id
_entity.type
_entity.pdbx_description
1 polymer ?
#
loop_
_entity_poly.entity_id
_entity_poly.type
_entity_poly.pdbx_seq_one_letter_code
_entity_poly.pdbx_strand_id
1 'polypeptide(L)'
;MVVNNGIEVRGTKGGAKGGRSIHATRRFKPGDVIASFEDPAVVLPPGHRALEYCNHCLKKQQQPGGVKLRACTGCKTVAYCGPACQRANWSLVHKLECKAVQRLHEIKPAHEPDWVPTPIRAAVQVMLRPQVLARFEELEGHVEQWRKKDETDLQLQSHGVVRCLGLDTGTFEALEGAFQVLCKLLAGANESVMQLQTNAFSRSEEYYETGGVFLDTTLAMINHSCVPNALVQFGGRTATLRAASFIDPGNEIEISYIDQTQPKSKRQHELNLYHFECSCNKCQHDLDEYQVAMADPTVELNTFSVMPDIERFKTPPGGVNFDPQQGVEVMKLYKIFPALPRSMMSDEKHKWLRKAYKTASWFPKVGKYAIEPFAQLVDEATFYFGKDRSNHECALAVACFSAYEIEPYKHIVPFHPQRLKGLSSIAIALSNTAPNPAKLTKLARDMAATKTFPQAGVKVLENLDQVSLCQMVLAIIDIYSPQAPSADWEVVVLAKEMLSDIESLPGRERENALIDAWRRDPKGMEEFFRYGLVEPVKTLSELGKVVLEADLGQDRDLSA
;
A
#
# COMPACT_ATOMS: atom_id res chain seq x y z
N MET A 1 -6.30 -29.49 6.82
CA MET A 1 -5.43 -29.89 5.70
C MET A 1 -4.14 -29.08 5.80
N VAL A 2 -2.96 -29.71 5.75
CA VAL A 2 -1.68 -28.98 5.69
C VAL A 2 -1.50 -28.54 4.23
N VAL A 3 -1.52 -27.23 3.99
CA VAL A 3 -1.51 -26.67 2.62
C VAL A 3 -0.10 -26.22 2.20
N ASN A 4 0.80 -26.01 3.17
CA ASN A 4 2.21 -25.66 2.98
C ASN A 4 3.02 -26.00 4.25
N ASN A 5 4.36 -26.10 4.14
CA ASN A 5 5.25 -26.29 5.29
C ASN A 5 5.16 -25.12 6.29
N GLY A 6 4.23 -25.20 7.24
CA GLY A 6 4.07 -24.20 8.31
C GLY A 6 2.66 -23.67 8.53
N ILE A 7 1.67 -24.07 7.72
CA ILE A 7 0.27 -23.66 7.90
C ILE A 7 -0.73 -24.81 7.78
N GLU A 8 -1.85 -24.67 8.46
CA GLU A 8 -3.00 -25.57 8.35
C GLU A 8 -4.32 -24.81 8.31
N VAL A 9 -5.28 -25.35 7.56
CA VAL A 9 -6.66 -24.84 7.54
C VAL A 9 -7.47 -25.52 8.65
N ARG A 10 -8.14 -24.72 9.48
CA ARG A 10 -9.10 -25.15 10.50
C ARG A 10 -10.50 -24.60 10.21
N GLY A 11 -11.50 -25.15 10.88
CA GLY A 11 -12.90 -24.74 10.74
C GLY A 11 -13.60 -25.31 9.50
N THR A 12 -14.85 -24.91 9.31
CA THR A 12 -15.72 -25.33 8.19
C THR A 12 -16.45 -24.11 7.63
N LYS A 13 -16.81 -24.16 6.34
CA LYS A 13 -17.62 -23.12 5.70
C LYS A 13 -18.91 -22.89 6.50
N GLY A 14 -19.24 -21.65 6.82
CA GLY A 14 -20.43 -21.29 7.62
C GLY A 14 -20.37 -21.63 9.12
N GLY A 15 -19.21 -21.98 9.68
CA GLY A 15 -19.05 -22.26 11.11
C GLY A 15 -19.21 -21.04 12.02
N ALA A 16 -19.58 -21.26 13.29
CA ALA A 16 -20.03 -20.25 14.26
C ALA A 16 -18.96 -19.24 14.78
N LYS A 17 -17.80 -19.11 14.14
CA LYS A 17 -16.69 -18.21 14.51
C LYS A 17 -15.87 -17.76 13.28
N GLY A 18 -16.52 -17.22 12.25
CA GLY A 18 -15.82 -16.73 11.05
C GLY A 18 -15.52 -17.78 9.98
N GLY A 19 -16.08 -19.00 10.10
CA GLY A 19 -15.93 -20.04 9.09
C GLY A 19 -14.59 -20.78 9.14
N ARG A 20 -13.82 -20.72 8.04
CA ARG A 20 -12.48 -21.35 7.94
C ARG A 20 -11.42 -20.33 8.31
N SER A 21 -10.28 -20.81 8.79
CA SER A 21 -9.15 -19.99 9.19
C SER A 21 -7.83 -20.69 8.89
N ILE A 22 -6.76 -19.91 8.71
CA ILE A 22 -5.40 -20.42 8.56
C ILE A 22 -4.65 -20.26 9.88
N HIS A 23 -4.01 -21.33 10.34
CA HIS A 23 -3.21 -21.34 11.57
C HIS A 23 -1.76 -21.73 11.30
N ALA A 24 -0.85 -21.18 12.08
CA ALA A 24 0.56 -21.55 12.06
C ALA A 24 0.76 -22.95 12.66
N THR A 25 1.61 -23.79 12.05
CA THR A 25 2.01 -25.09 12.61
C THR A 25 3.42 -25.07 13.22
N ARG A 26 4.13 -23.95 13.05
CA ARG A 26 5.44 -23.67 13.63
C ARG A 26 5.54 -22.20 14.02
N ARG A 27 6.60 -21.84 14.75
CA ARG A 27 6.88 -20.44 15.07
C ARG A 27 7.39 -19.70 13.83
N PHE A 28 6.95 -18.45 13.66
CA PHE A 28 7.46 -17.48 12.70
C PHE A 28 7.96 -16.22 13.43
N LYS A 29 9.01 -15.59 12.89
CA LYS A 29 9.52 -14.29 13.31
C LYS A 29 9.11 -13.20 12.31
N PRO A 30 9.06 -11.91 12.70
CA PRO A 30 8.84 -10.83 11.76
C PRO A 30 9.79 -10.92 10.56
N GLY A 31 9.22 -10.86 9.36
CA GLY A 31 9.96 -10.98 8.11
C GLY A 31 10.02 -12.39 7.54
N ASP A 32 9.70 -13.44 8.29
CA ASP A 32 9.67 -14.81 7.77
C ASP A 32 8.61 -14.97 6.68
N VAL A 33 8.94 -15.71 5.60
CA VAL A 33 7.94 -16.17 4.63
C VAL A 33 7.13 -17.31 5.26
N ILE A 34 5.83 -17.09 5.40
CA ILE A 34 4.86 -18.06 5.92
C ILE A 34 4.48 -19.05 4.83
N ALA A 35 4.08 -18.54 3.66
CA ALA A 35 3.65 -19.33 2.52
C ALA A 35 3.77 -18.54 1.21
N SER A 36 4.01 -19.25 0.11
CA SER A 36 3.95 -18.71 -1.26
C SER A 36 2.81 -19.36 -2.03
N PHE A 37 2.09 -18.56 -2.80
CA PHE A 37 0.92 -18.95 -3.59
C PHE A 37 1.22 -18.68 -5.07
N GLU A 38 1.63 -19.72 -5.79
CA GLU A 38 2.17 -19.64 -7.16
C GLU A 38 1.19 -20.16 -8.24
N ASP A 39 0.12 -20.85 -7.84
CA ASP A 39 -0.97 -21.31 -8.73
C ASP A 39 -2.31 -20.62 -8.41
N PRO A 40 -2.38 -19.28 -8.52
CA PRO A 40 -3.61 -18.55 -8.27
C PRO A 40 -4.70 -18.92 -9.28
N ALA A 41 -5.93 -18.99 -8.78
CA ALA A 41 -7.11 -19.24 -9.57
C ALA A 41 -7.34 -18.14 -10.62
N VAL A 42 -7.19 -16.86 -10.27
CA VAL A 42 -7.35 -15.72 -11.19
C VAL A 42 -6.25 -14.70 -10.97
N VAL A 43 -5.64 -14.23 -12.06
CA VAL A 43 -4.66 -13.14 -12.04
C VAL A 43 -4.87 -12.27 -13.28
N LEU A 44 -5.26 -11.02 -13.07
CA LEU A 44 -5.61 -10.10 -14.15
C LEU A 44 -5.04 -8.69 -13.88
N PRO A 45 -4.52 -7.98 -14.90
CA PRO A 45 -4.35 -6.53 -14.80
C PRO A 45 -5.72 -5.82 -14.82
N PRO A 46 -5.78 -4.53 -14.48
CA PRO A 46 -7.01 -3.74 -14.61
C PRO A 46 -7.50 -3.74 -16.05
N GLY A 47 -8.81 -3.97 -16.27
CA GLY A 47 -9.40 -4.12 -17.61
C GLY A 47 -9.08 -2.95 -18.54
N HIS A 48 -9.34 -1.72 -18.08
CA HIS A 48 -9.11 -0.48 -18.84
C HIS A 48 -7.63 -0.24 -19.23
N ARG A 49 -6.68 -0.94 -18.59
CA ARG A 49 -5.24 -0.86 -18.86
C ARG A 49 -4.65 -2.20 -19.26
N ALA A 50 -5.47 -3.17 -19.66
CA ALA A 50 -5.00 -4.52 -19.95
C ALA A 50 -3.90 -4.56 -21.02
N LEU A 51 -3.82 -3.56 -21.91
CA LEU A 51 -2.78 -3.46 -22.94
C LEU A 51 -1.45 -2.87 -22.44
N GLU A 52 -1.44 -2.23 -21.27
CA GLU A 52 -0.24 -1.69 -20.63
C GLU A 52 0.52 -2.72 -19.80
N TYR A 53 -0.08 -3.90 -19.56
CA TYR A 53 0.51 -4.98 -18.77
C TYR A 53 0.55 -6.28 -19.57
N CYS A 54 1.60 -7.08 -19.36
CA CYS A 54 1.59 -8.45 -19.83
C CYS A 54 0.48 -9.24 -19.12
N ASN A 55 -0.51 -9.75 -19.88
CA ASN A 55 -1.67 -10.46 -19.33
C ASN A 55 -1.35 -11.87 -18.80
N HIS A 56 -0.08 -12.26 -18.82
CA HIS A 56 0.38 -13.47 -18.16
C HIS A 56 1.18 -13.15 -16.89
N CYS A 57 2.34 -12.49 -17.04
CA CYS A 57 3.27 -12.25 -15.94
C CYS A 57 3.04 -10.93 -15.18
N LEU A 58 2.09 -10.11 -15.61
CA LEU A 58 1.73 -8.81 -15.06
C LEU A 58 2.80 -7.72 -15.10
N LYS A 59 3.95 -7.92 -15.75
CA LYS A 59 4.92 -6.82 -15.94
C LYS A 59 4.29 -5.68 -16.76
N LYS A 60 4.31 -4.47 -16.22
CA LYS A 60 3.93 -3.22 -16.89
C LYS A 60 4.91 -2.94 -18.04
N GLN A 61 4.43 -2.31 -19.11
CA GLN A 61 5.30 -1.86 -20.18
C GLN A 61 6.22 -0.74 -19.66
N GLN A 62 7.53 -1.01 -19.66
CA GLN A 62 8.55 -0.02 -19.27
C GLN A 62 8.91 0.90 -20.46
N GLN A 63 9.10 2.20 -20.20
CA GLN A 63 9.55 3.20 -21.17
C GLN A 63 10.55 4.18 -20.51
N PRO A 64 11.65 4.59 -21.18
CA PRO A 64 12.18 4.14 -22.49
C PRO A 64 13.11 2.91 -22.38
N GLY A 65 13.14 2.05 -23.42
CA GLY A 65 14.08 0.92 -23.53
C GLY A 65 13.58 -0.45 -23.05
N GLY A 66 12.36 -0.50 -22.49
CA GLY A 66 11.73 -1.72 -21.99
C GLY A 66 11.09 -2.60 -23.08
N VAL A 67 10.65 -3.80 -22.67
CA VAL A 67 9.98 -4.76 -23.57
C VAL A 67 8.63 -4.20 -24.04
N LYS A 68 8.52 -3.90 -25.34
CA LYS A 68 7.24 -3.51 -25.97
C LYS A 68 6.26 -4.67 -25.94
N LEU A 69 5.07 -4.44 -25.38
CA LEU A 69 4.02 -5.44 -25.34
C LEU A 69 3.37 -5.61 -26.73
N ARG A 70 2.94 -6.83 -27.03
CA ARG A 70 2.27 -7.18 -28.29
C ARG A 70 0.86 -7.66 -28.01
N ALA A 71 -0.13 -6.98 -28.59
CA ALA A 71 -1.52 -7.36 -28.46
C ALA A 71 -1.81 -8.72 -29.12
N CYS A 72 -2.75 -9.47 -28.57
CA CYS A 72 -3.31 -10.66 -29.21
C CYS A 72 -3.99 -10.25 -30.53
N THR A 73 -3.58 -10.84 -31.65
CA THR A 73 -4.14 -10.51 -32.97
C THR A 73 -5.59 -10.92 -33.12
N GLY A 74 -6.06 -11.89 -32.33
CA GLY A 74 -7.44 -12.34 -32.31
C GLY A 74 -8.39 -11.35 -31.64
N CYS A 75 -8.32 -11.22 -30.31
CA CYS A 75 -9.26 -10.38 -29.55
C CYS A 75 -8.84 -8.91 -29.43
N LYS A 76 -7.55 -8.58 -29.58
CA LYS A 76 -6.97 -7.23 -29.38
C LYS A 76 -7.14 -6.60 -27.98
N THR A 77 -7.71 -7.31 -27.00
CA THR A 77 -7.94 -6.82 -25.63
C THR A 77 -6.80 -7.11 -24.65
N VAL A 78 -5.90 -8.04 -24.98
CA VAL A 78 -4.81 -8.47 -24.09
C VAL A 78 -3.48 -8.34 -24.79
N ALA A 79 -2.42 -8.04 -24.04
CA ALA A 79 -1.06 -7.92 -24.55
C ALA A 79 -0.06 -8.79 -23.78
N TYR A 80 1.06 -9.12 -24.43
CA TYR A 80 2.11 -9.97 -23.87
C TYR A 80 3.50 -9.38 -24.13
N CYS A 81 4.42 -9.58 -23.18
CA CYS A 81 5.83 -9.18 -23.34
C CYS A 81 6.59 -10.06 -24.34
N GLY A 82 6.08 -11.26 -24.66
CA GLY A 82 6.68 -12.11 -25.68
C GLY A 82 5.95 -13.43 -25.90
N PRO A 83 6.43 -14.25 -26.87
CA PRO A 83 5.77 -15.50 -27.26
C PRO A 83 5.65 -16.53 -26.13
N ALA A 84 6.59 -16.54 -25.18
CA ALA A 84 6.54 -17.44 -24.03
C ALA A 84 5.31 -17.15 -23.14
N CYS A 85 5.12 -15.89 -22.74
CA CYS A 85 3.96 -15.47 -21.95
C CYS A 85 2.64 -15.66 -22.73
N GLN A 86 2.63 -15.39 -24.04
CA GLN A 86 1.45 -15.63 -24.87
C GLN A 86 1.05 -17.11 -24.88
N ARG A 87 2.00 -18.04 -25.10
CA ARG A 87 1.73 -19.48 -25.09
C ARG A 87 1.29 -19.98 -23.72
N ALA A 88 1.94 -19.52 -22.65
CA ALA A 88 1.57 -19.89 -21.30
C ALA A 88 0.13 -19.45 -20.95
N ASN A 89 -0.24 -18.19 -21.27
CA ASN A 89 -1.62 -17.74 -21.06
C ASN A 89 -2.63 -18.44 -21.97
N TRP A 90 -2.24 -18.75 -23.21
CA TRP A 90 -3.08 -19.51 -24.15
C TRP A 90 -3.48 -20.87 -23.59
N SER A 91 -2.52 -21.63 -23.07
CA SER A 91 -2.76 -22.92 -22.44
C SER A 91 -3.54 -22.80 -21.14
N LEU A 92 -3.30 -21.74 -20.35
CA LEU A 92 -3.95 -21.53 -19.06
C LEU A 92 -5.45 -21.21 -19.19
N VAL A 93 -5.81 -20.23 -20.03
CA VAL A 93 -7.20 -19.75 -20.13
C VAL A 93 -7.51 -19.01 -21.44
N HIS A 94 -6.52 -18.36 -22.05
CA HIS A 94 -6.79 -17.41 -23.13
C HIS A 94 -7.31 -18.08 -24.41
N LYS A 95 -7.02 -19.35 -24.67
CA LYS A 95 -7.63 -20.10 -25.80
C LYS A 95 -9.16 -20.09 -25.72
N LEU A 96 -9.71 -20.20 -24.51
CA LEU A 96 -11.15 -20.22 -24.25
C LEU A 96 -11.70 -18.78 -24.20
N GLU A 97 -11.00 -17.90 -23.49
CA GLU A 97 -11.37 -16.49 -23.31
C GLU A 97 -11.33 -15.67 -24.62
N CYS A 98 -10.37 -15.92 -25.52
CA CYS A 98 -10.18 -15.10 -26.72
C CYS A 98 -11.43 -15.08 -27.60
N LYS A 99 -12.11 -16.22 -27.76
CA LYS A 99 -13.37 -16.32 -28.51
C LYS A 99 -14.52 -15.60 -27.81
N ALA A 100 -14.58 -15.68 -26.48
CA ALA A 100 -15.57 -14.98 -25.67
C ALA A 100 -15.47 -13.46 -25.84
N VAL A 101 -14.24 -12.93 -25.81
CA VAL A 101 -13.98 -11.50 -25.97
C VAL A 101 -14.22 -11.03 -27.41
N GLN A 102 -13.87 -11.82 -28.43
CA GLN A 102 -14.18 -11.49 -29.82
C GLN A 102 -15.68 -11.32 -30.03
N ARG A 103 -16.50 -12.26 -29.52
CA ARG A 103 -17.96 -12.16 -29.58
C ARG A 103 -18.48 -10.89 -28.93
N LEU A 104 -17.93 -10.50 -27.77
CA LEU A 104 -18.29 -9.24 -27.13
C LEU A 104 -17.98 -8.03 -28.02
N HIS A 105 -16.83 -8.01 -28.70
CA HIS A 105 -16.48 -6.92 -29.61
C HIS A 105 -17.38 -6.83 -30.85
N GLU A 106 -17.93 -7.94 -31.34
CA GLU A 106 -18.84 -7.96 -32.49
C GLU A 106 -20.21 -7.34 -32.18
N ILE A 107 -20.64 -7.40 -30.92
CA ILE A 107 -22.00 -7.08 -30.50
C ILE A 107 -22.11 -5.81 -29.66
N LYS A 108 -20.98 -5.24 -29.22
CA LYS A 108 -20.96 -4.00 -28.46
C LYS A 108 -21.16 -2.78 -29.38
N PRO A 109 -21.77 -1.69 -28.88
CA PRO A 109 -21.79 -0.41 -29.58
C PRO A 109 -20.37 0.08 -29.92
N ALA A 110 -20.22 0.71 -31.08
CA ALA A 110 -18.91 1.20 -31.57
C ALA A 110 -18.25 2.25 -30.65
N HIS A 111 -19.02 2.93 -29.79
CA HIS A 111 -18.52 3.92 -28.84
C HIS A 111 -18.02 3.31 -27.52
N GLU A 112 -18.32 2.03 -27.26
CA GLU A 112 -17.83 1.35 -26.07
C GLU A 112 -16.37 0.94 -26.23
N PRO A 113 -15.55 1.03 -25.17
CA PRO A 113 -14.12 0.79 -25.27
C PRO A 113 -13.80 -0.70 -25.50
N ASP A 114 -12.64 -1.00 -26.13
CA ASP A 114 -12.15 -2.36 -26.43
C ASP A 114 -11.55 -3.08 -25.20
N TRP A 115 -12.14 -2.88 -24.02
CA TRP A 115 -11.75 -3.57 -22.79
C TRP A 115 -12.95 -4.18 -22.07
N VAL A 116 -12.68 -5.25 -21.32
CA VAL A 116 -13.68 -5.96 -20.50
C VAL A 116 -13.50 -5.57 -19.04
N PRO A 117 -14.57 -5.17 -18.32
CA PRO A 117 -14.49 -4.90 -16.88
C PRO A 117 -13.83 -6.05 -16.12
N THR A 118 -12.92 -5.72 -15.22
CA THR A 118 -12.10 -6.69 -14.50
C THR A 118 -12.92 -7.78 -13.80
N PRO A 119 -14.05 -7.47 -13.11
CA PRO A 119 -14.87 -8.49 -12.47
C PRO A 119 -15.54 -9.45 -13.45
N ILE A 120 -16.07 -8.93 -14.56
CA ILE A 120 -16.68 -9.74 -15.63
C ILE A 120 -15.62 -10.69 -16.20
N ARG A 121 -14.44 -10.17 -16.55
CA ARG A 121 -13.35 -10.98 -17.09
C ARG A 121 -12.88 -12.05 -16.10
N ALA A 122 -12.77 -11.71 -14.81
CA ALA A 122 -12.43 -12.66 -13.75
C ALA A 122 -13.47 -13.79 -13.67
N ALA A 123 -14.76 -13.47 -13.60
CA ALA A 123 -15.83 -14.46 -13.55
C ALA A 123 -15.86 -15.36 -14.79
N VAL A 124 -15.69 -14.79 -15.99
CA VAL A 124 -15.56 -15.56 -17.25
C VAL A 124 -14.39 -16.54 -17.18
N GLN A 125 -13.22 -16.12 -16.71
CA GLN A 125 -12.08 -17.04 -16.58
C GLN A 125 -12.34 -18.17 -15.57
N VAL A 126 -13.11 -17.92 -14.51
CA VAL A 126 -13.49 -18.96 -13.54
C VAL A 126 -14.44 -19.96 -14.18
N MET A 127 -15.51 -19.47 -14.81
CA MET A 127 -16.54 -20.32 -15.42
C MET A 127 -16.03 -21.12 -16.62
N LEU A 128 -15.02 -20.64 -17.34
CA LEU A 128 -14.37 -21.36 -18.43
C LEU A 128 -13.45 -22.51 -17.96
N ARG A 129 -13.16 -22.64 -16.65
CA ARG A 129 -12.23 -23.63 -16.09
C ARG A 129 -12.94 -24.45 -15.00
N PRO A 130 -13.52 -25.63 -15.31
CA PRO A 130 -14.31 -26.42 -14.36
C PRO A 130 -13.61 -26.74 -13.04
N GLN A 131 -12.31 -27.05 -13.09
CA GLN A 131 -11.48 -27.32 -11.91
C GLN A 131 -11.26 -26.08 -11.03
N VAL A 132 -11.32 -24.88 -11.61
CA VAL A 132 -11.27 -23.62 -10.86
C VAL A 132 -12.65 -23.32 -10.29
N LEU A 133 -13.70 -23.49 -11.07
CA LEU A 133 -15.09 -23.29 -10.65
C LEU A 133 -15.43 -24.17 -9.42
N ALA A 134 -15.04 -25.44 -9.42
CA ALA A 134 -15.25 -26.33 -8.28
C ALA A 134 -14.57 -25.82 -6.98
N ARG A 135 -13.34 -25.29 -7.06
CA ARG A 135 -12.67 -24.69 -5.89
C ARG A 135 -13.36 -23.40 -5.42
N PHE A 136 -13.95 -22.64 -6.36
CA PHE A 136 -14.75 -21.46 -6.05
C PHE A 136 -16.07 -21.78 -5.35
N GLU A 137 -16.67 -22.94 -5.61
CA GLU A 137 -17.90 -23.37 -4.91
C GLU A 137 -17.70 -23.40 -3.39
N GLU A 138 -16.49 -23.74 -2.95
CA GLU A 138 -16.12 -23.76 -1.54
C GLU A 138 -15.97 -22.37 -0.92
N LEU A 139 -15.70 -21.31 -1.69
CA LEU A 139 -15.54 -19.95 -1.15
C LEU A 139 -16.85 -19.38 -0.60
N GLU A 140 -16.73 -18.54 0.42
CA GLU A 140 -17.86 -17.76 0.93
C GLU A 140 -18.17 -16.63 -0.05
N GLY A 141 -19.44 -16.40 -0.33
CA GLY A 141 -19.87 -15.38 -1.27
C GLY A 141 -20.95 -14.47 -0.71
N HIS A 142 -21.48 -14.74 0.48
CA HIS A 142 -22.56 -13.98 1.10
C HIS A 142 -23.74 -13.72 0.15
N VAL A 143 -24.06 -14.70 -0.70
CA VAL A 143 -24.98 -14.55 -1.84
C VAL A 143 -26.34 -14.05 -1.39
N GLU A 144 -26.83 -14.55 -0.25
CA GLU A 144 -28.13 -14.14 0.31
C GLU A 144 -28.13 -12.70 0.83
N GLN A 145 -26.98 -12.20 1.32
CA GLN A 145 -26.84 -10.80 1.69
C GLN A 145 -26.80 -9.90 0.45
N TRP A 146 -26.16 -10.35 -0.65
CA TRP A 146 -26.19 -9.66 -1.94
C TRP A 146 -27.59 -9.59 -2.53
N ARG A 147 -28.36 -10.69 -2.49
CA ARG A 147 -29.75 -10.70 -2.98
C ARG A 147 -30.65 -9.68 -2.28
N LYS A 148 -30.38 -9.38 -1.01
CA LYS A 148 -31.17 -8.41 -0.23
C LYS A 148 -30.86 -6.96 -0.59
N LYS A 149 -29.67 -6.69 -1.14
CA LYS A 149 -29.35 -5.37 -1.70
C LYS A 149 -29.89 -5.34 -3.13
N ASP A 150 -30.64 -4.30 -3.47
CA ASP A 150 -31.04 -4.04 -4.85
C ASP A 150 -29.82 -3.55 -5.65
N GLU A 151 -28.85 -4.44 -5.88
CA GLU A 151 -27.58 -4.16 -6.56
C GLU A 151 -27.73 -4.41 -8.06
N THR A 152 -28.29 -3.40 -8.75
CA THR A 152 -28.45 -3.38 -10.21
C THR A 152 -27.12 -3.60 -10.95
N ASP A 153 -26.00 -3.16 -10.38
CA ASP A 153 -24.66 -3.32 -10.97
C ASP A 153 -24.23 -4.80 -11.04
N LEU A 154 -24.42 -5.58 -9.97
CA LEU A 154 -24.02 -6.99 -9.96
C LEU A 154 -24.87 -7.85 -10.92
N GLN A 155 -26.15 -7.51 -11.05
CA GLN A 155 -27.04 -8.12 -12.03
C GLN A 155 -26.57 -7.78 -13.46
N LEU A 156 -26.26 -6.52 -13.74
CA LEU A 156 -25.73 -6.09 -15.04
C LEU A 156 -24.41 -6.78 -15.38
N GLN A 157 -23.50 -6.89 -14.42
CA GLN A 157 -22.26 -7.64 -14.58
C GLN A 157 -22.51 -9.13 -14.87
N SER A 158 -23.52 -9.74 -14.23
CA SER A 158 -23.91 -11.13 -14.50
C SER A 158 -24.36 -11.33 -15.94
N HIS A 159 -25.15 -10.40 -16.49
CA HIS A 159 -25.49 -10.40 -17.92
C HIS A 159 -24.24 -10.27 -18.80
N GLY A 160 -23.30 -9.40 -18.43
CA GLY A 160 -22.01 -9.25 -19.12
C GLY A 160 -21.20 -10.54 -19.15
N VAL A 161 -21.16 -11.30 -18.05
CA VAL A 161 -20.49 -12.60 -17.96
C VAL A 161 -21.15 -13.62 -18.88
N VAL A 162 -22.47 -13.80 -18.78
CA VAL A 162 -23.24 -14.75 -19.61
C VAL A 162 -23.06 -14.46 -21.10
N ARG A 163 -23.10 -13.17 -21.46
CA ARG A 163 -22.87 -12.70 -22.83
C ARG A 163 -21.45 -13.01 -23.32
N CYS A 164 -20.43 -12.81 -22.49
CA CYS A 164 -19.05 -13.20 -22.83
C CYS A 164 -18.94 -14.71 -23.04
N LEU A 165 -19.60 -15.52 -22.21
CA LEU A 165 -19.62 -16.98 -22.38
C LEU A 165 -20.33 -17.41 -23.67
N GLY A 166 -21.18 -16.56 -24.26
CA GLY A 166 -21.98 -16.85 -25.46
C GLY A 166 -23.18 -17.73 -25.14
N LEU A 167 -23.64 -17.65 -23.90
CA LEU A 167 -24.85 -18.31 -23.44
C LEU A 167 -26.03 -17.35 -23.62
N ASP A 168 -27.23 -17.91 -23.73
CA ASP A 168 -28.45 -17.11 -23.82
C ASP A 168 -28.71 -16.42 -22.48
N THR A 169 -28.79 -15.09 -22.50
CA THR A 169 -29.11 -14.25 -21.33
C THR A 169 -30.53 -14.45 -20.81
N GLY A 170 -31.40 -15.18 -21.50
CA GLY A 170 -32.69 -15.64 -20.98
C GLY A 170 -32.59 -16.87 -20.06
N THR A 171 -31.42 -17.51 -19.97
CA THR A 171 -31.22 -18.71 -19.16
C THR A 171 -30.99 -18.35 -17.70
N PHE A 172 -31.96 -18.63 -16.84
CA PHE A 172 -31.89 -18.33 -15.41
C PHE A 172 -30.67 -19.00 -14.76
N GLU A 173 -30.37 -20.25 -15.09
CA GLU A 173 -29.26 -21.00 -14.51
C GLU A 173 -27.89 -20.38 -14.84
N ALA A 174 -27.73 -19.84 -16.06
CA ALA A 174 -26.49 -19.20 -16.47
C ALA A 174 -26.27 -17.87 -15.75
N LEU A 175 -27.33 -17.07 -15.62
CA LEU A 175 -27.30 -15.82 -14.87
C LEU A 175 -27.05 -16.04 -13.39
N GLU A 176 -27.73 -17.03 -12.80
CA GLU A 176 -27.56 -17.40 -11.39
C GLU A 176 -26.14 -17.91 -11.11
N GLY A 177 -25.59 -18.74 -12.00
CA GLY A 177 -24.20 -19.18 -11.90
C GLY A 177 -23.20 -18.01 -11.98
N ALA A 178 -23.41 -17.08 -12.92
CA ALA A 178 -22.58 -15.88 -13.04
C ALA A 178 -22.67 -14.98 -11.80
N PHE A 179 -23.88 -14.77 -11.29
CA PHE A 179 -24.14 -13.99 -10.08
C PHE A 179 -23.41 -14.58 -8.87
N GLN A 180 -23.52 -15.89 -8.64
CA GLN A 180 -22.82 -16.57 -7.53
C GLN A 180 -21.30 -16.45 -7.62
N VAL A 181 -20.73 -16.55 -8.83
CA VAL A 181 -19.28 -16.36 -9.03
C VAL A 181 -18.89 -14.92 -8.75
N LEU A 182 -19.68 -13.94 -9.21
CA LEU A 182 -19.41 -12.52 -8.98
C LEU A 182 -19.51 -12.15 -7.50
N CYS A 183 -20.49 -12.66 -6.73
CA CYS A 183 -20.58 -12.45 -5.27
C CYS A 183 -19.33 -12.93 -4.52
N LYS A 184 -18.68 -13.98 -5.01
CA LYS A 184 -17.43 -14.51 -4.44
C LYS A 184 -16.20 -13.69 -4.84
N LEU A 185 -16.27 -12.99 -5.96
CA LEU A 185 -15.20 -12.10 -6.42
C LEU A 185 -15.31 -10.71 -5.80
N LEU A 186 -16.53 -10.19 -5.63
CA LEU A 186 -16.81 -8.79 -5.30
C LEU A 186 -17.48 -8.59 -3.95
N ALA A 187 -17.03 -7.57 -3.24
CA ALA A 187 -17.63 -6.98 -2.05
C ALA A 187 -18.09 -5.52 -2.33
N GLY A 188 -18.93 -5.32 -3.35
CA GLY A 188 -19.74 -4.10 -3.51
C GLY A 188 -19.20 -3.00 -4.41
N ALA A 189 -20.14 -2.25 -5.00
CA ALA A 189 -19.91 -1.08 -5.83
C ALA A 189 -20.30 0.18 -5.06
N ASN A 190 -19.32 0.92 -4.52
CA ASN A 190 -19.52 2.31 -4.10
C ASN A 190 -18.64 3.21 -4.97
N GLU A 191 -19.20 4.33 -5.42
CA GLU A 191 -18.63 5.25 -6.44
C GLU A 191 -17.28 5.90 -6.09
N SER A 192 -16.75 5.70 -4.87
CA SER A 192 -15.61 6.49 -4.37
C SER A 192 -14.41 5.70 -3.88
N VAL A 193 -14.43 4.36 -3.81
CA VAL A 193 -13.29 3.56 -3.33
C VAL A 193 -13.23 2.23 -4.08
N MET A 194 -12.01 1.83 -4.47
CA MET A 194 -11.64 0.59 -5.19
C MET A 194 -12.57 -0.59 -4.90
N GLN A 195 -13.11 -1.20 -5.96
CA GLN A 195 -13.93 -2.43 -5.96
C GLN A 195 -13.38 -3.44 -4.94
N LEU A 196 -14.02 -3.49 -3.77
CA LEU A 196 -13.67 -4.41 -2.70
C LEU A 196 -14.00 -5.83 -3.16
N GLN A 197 -13.21 -6.80 -2.72
CA GLN A 197 -13.25 -8.16 -3.24
C GLN A 197 -13.42 -9.12 -2.07
N THR A 198 -14.51 -9.91 -2.06
CA THR A 198 -14.84 -10.83 -0.94
C THR A 198 -13.71 -11.83 -0.70
N ASN A 199 -13.16 -12.40 -1.78
CA ASN A 199 -12.07 -13.37 -1.70
C ASN A 199 -10.83 -12.94 -2.48
N ALA A 200 -10.96 -11.97 -3.38
CA ALA A 200 -9.86 -11.54 -4.24
C ALA A 200 -9.09 -10.35 -3.63
N PHE A 201 -7.89 -10.12 -4.14
CA PHE A 201 -6.98 -9.09 -3.68
C PHE A 201 -6.75 -8.08 -4.78
N SER A 202 -6.90 -6.80 -4.43
CA SER A 202 -6.51 -5.71 -5.32
C SER A 202 -4.99 -5.56 -5.36
N ARG A 203 -4.46 -5.46 -6.58
CA ARG A 203 -3.05 -5.18 -6.85
C ARG A 203 -2.90 -3.75 -7.34
N SER A 204 -2.90 -2.79 -6.43
CA SER A 204 -2.53 -1.41 -6.78
C SER A 204 -1.04 -1.21 -6.52
N GLU A 205 -0.29 -0.90 -7.58
CA GLU A 205 1.11 -0.42 -7.44
C GLU A 205 1.11 1.06 -6.98
N GLU A 206 0.07 1.81 -7.36
CA GLU A 206 -0.13 3.23 -7.08
C GLU A 206 -1.41 3.45 -6.22
N TYR A 207 -1.36 4.37 -5.26
CA TYR A 207 -2.36 4.56 -4.18
C TYR A 207 -3.83 4.77 -4.63
N TYR A 208 -4.09 5.14 -5.88
CA TYR A 208 -5.41 5.59 -6.34
C TYR A 208 -5.90 4.91 -7.64
N GLU A 209 -5.12 3.98 -8.19
CA GLU A 209 -5.52 3.29 -9.41
C GLU A 209 -6.21 1.97 -9.08
N THR A 210 -7.32 1.66 -9.77
CA THR A 210 -7.98 0.37 -9.63
C THR A 210 -6.99 -0.73 -10.00
N GLY A 211 -6.56 -1.47 -8.98
CA GLY A 211 -5.55 -2.49 -9.11
C GLY A 211 -6.01 -3.70 -9.92
N GLY A 212 -5.05 -4.49 -10.38
CA GLY A 212 -5.35 -5.82 -10.93
C GLY A 212 -6.03 -6.72 -9.90
N VAL A 213 -6.54 -7.88 -10.33
CA VAL A 213 -7.13 -8.88 -9.44
C VAL A 213 -6.16 -10.02 -9.24
N PHE A 214 -5.96 -10.45 -7.99
CA PHE A 214 -5.33 -11.71 -7.65
C PHE A 214 -6.28 -12.53 -6.79
N LEU A 215 -6.44 -13.80 -7.10
CA LEU A 215 -7.21 -14.71 -6.29
C LEU A 215 -6.53 -16.06 -6.21
N ASP A 216 -6.24 -16.47 -4.98
CA ASP A 216 -5.90 -17.83 -4.61
C ASP A 216 -6.92 -18.31 -3.58
N THR A 217 -7.49 -19.49 -3.80
CA THR A 217 -8.60 -20.01 -2.98
C THR A 217 -8.16 -20.37 -1.56
N THR A 218 -6.87 -20.66 -1.36
CA THR A 218 -6.30 -20.90 -0.03
C THR A 218 -6.01 -19.58 0.66
N LEU A 219 -5.35 -18.65 -0.03
CA LEU A 219 -5.05 -17.31 0.51
C LEU A 219 -6.32 -16.57 0.96
N ALA A 220 -7.42 -16.75 0.24
CA ALA A 220 -8.74 -16.20 0.59
C ALA A 220 -9.33 -16.72 1.92
N MET A 221 -8.76 -17.77 2.52
CA MET A 221 -9.21 -18.32 3.82
C MET A 221 -8.56 -17.62 5.03
N ILE A 222 -7.66 -16.67 4.81
CA ILE A 222 -7.00 -15.92 5.90
C ILE A 222 -7.97 -14.86 6.39
N ASN A 223 -8.27 -14.87 7.69
CA ASN A 223 -9.21 -13.93 8.30
C ASN A 223 -8.61 -12.54 8.54
N HIS A 224 -9.50 -11.60 8.85
CA HIS A 224 -9.17 -10.22 9.09
C HIS A 224 -8.83 -9.92 10.55
N SER A 225 -7.81 -9.08 10.76
CA SER A 225 -7.61 -8.31 11.99
C SER A 225 -7.17 -6.89 11.68
N CYS A 226 -7.63 -5.91 12.47
CA CYS A 226 -7.12 -4.54 12.41
C CYS A 226 -5.75 -4.39 13.10
N VAL A 227 -5.24 -5.46 13.71
CA VAL A 227 -3.86 -5.59 14.21
C VAL A 227 -3.29 -6.89 13.63
N PRO A 228 -3.08 -6.95 12.30
CA PRO A 228 -2.73 -8.19 11.64
C PRO A 228 -1.32 -8.66 12.02
N ASN A 229 -1.13 -9.98 12.07
CA ASN A 229 0.18 -10.59 12.33
C ASN A 229 0.90 -11.02 11.05
N ALA A 230 0.28 -10.87 9.88
CA ALA A 230 0.88 -11.14 8.58
C ALA A 230 0.51 -10.07 7.53
N LEU A 231 1.32 -10.01 6.49
CA LEU A 231 1.12 -9.14 5.32
C LEU A 231 1.19 -9.94 4.02
N VAL A 232 0.38 -9.53 3.04
CA VAL A 232 0.36 -10.14 1.70
C VAL A 232 1.17 -9.28 0.75
N GLN A 233 2.07 -9.94 0.01
CA GLN A 233 2.99 -9.31 -0.93
C GLN A 233 2.83 -9.93 -2.31
N PHE A 234 2.75 -9.11 -3.35
CA PHE A 234 2.54 -9.56 -4.70
C PHE A 234 3.79 -9.37 -5.57
N GLY A 235 4.24 -10.45 -6.21
CA GLY A 235 5.32 -10.42 -7.20
C GLY A 235 4.96 -11.24 -8.43
N GLY A 236 4.80 -10.57 -9.58
CA GLY A 236 4.37 -11.24 -10.81
C GLY A 236 3.06 -12.01 -10.60
N ARG A 237 3.04 -13.32 -10.82
CA ARG A 237 1.87 -14.20 -10.58
C ARG A 237 1.85 -14.85 -9.19
N THR A 238 2.71 -14.43 -8.29
CA THR A 238 2.87 -15.04 -6.96
C THR A 238 2.39 -14.09 -5.88
N ALA A 239 1.70 -14.62 -4.88
CA ALA A 239 1.51 -13.94 -3.61
C ALA A 239 2.38 -14.60 -2.53
N THR A 240 3.02 -13.80 -1.69
CA THR A 240 3.82 -14.23 -0.56
C THR A 240 3.17 -13.71 0.71
N LEU A 241 2.87 -14.61 1.65
CA LEU A 241 2.40 -14.27 2.98
C LEU A 241 3.61 -14.20 3.90
N ARG A 242 3.81 -13.05 4.54
CA ARG A 242 4.97 -12.78 5.40
C ARG A 242 4.53 -12.40 6.80
N ALA A 243 5.24 -12.90 7.80
CA ALA A 243 4.97 -12.55 9.20
C ALA A 243 5.32 -11.07 9.46
N ALA A 244 4.38 -10.34 10.06
CA ALA A 244 4.54 -8.97 10.55
C ALA A 244 4.82 -8.93 12.06
N SER A 245 4.55 -10.01 12.78
CA SER A 245 4.92 -10.18 14.18
C SER A 245 5.41 -11.61 14.44
N PHE A 246 5.78 -11.92 15.68
CA PHE A 246 5.98 -13.32 16.05
C PHE A 246 4.64 -14.06 16.04
N ILE A 247 4.60 -15.24 15.41
CA ILE A 247 3.41 -16.08 15.35
C ILE A 247 3.76 -17.44 15.93
N ASP A 248 3.07 -17.84 17.00
CA ASP A 248 3.30 -19.14 17.65
C ASP A 248 2.51 -20.27 16.99
N PRO A 249 2.97 -21.53 17.10
CA PRO A 249 2.20 -22.68 16.65
C PRO A 249 0.79 -22.68 17.25
N GLY A 250 -0.21 -22.89 16.40
CA GLY A 250 -1.62 -22.90 16.73
C GLY A 250 -2.30 -21.53 16.69
N ASN A 251 -1.54 -20.42 16.67
CA ASN A 251 -2.11 -19.08 16.46
C ASN A 251 -2.73 -18.97 15.07
N GLU A 252 -3.82 -18.23 14.99
CA GLU A 252 -4.42 -17.84 13.72
C GLU A 252 -3.52 -16.84 13.00
N ILE A 253 -3.44 -16.95 11.68
CA ILE A 253 -2.75 -16.01 10.82
C ILE A 253 -3.82 -15.07 10.25
N GLU A 254 -3.63 -13.77 10.45
CA GLU A 254 -4.59 -12.74 10.11
C GLU A 254 -3.91 -11.61 9.30
N ILE A 255 -4.64 -11.09 8.32
CA ILE A 255 -4.22 -9.95 7.48
C ILE A 255 -5.21 -8.80 7.62
N SER A 256 -4.86 -7.60 7.17
CA SER A 256 -5.86 -6.54 7.03
C SER A 256 -6.54 -6.62 5.65
N TYR A 257 -7.86 -6.47 5.61
CA TYR A 257 -8.64 -6.38 4.36
C TYR A 257 -8.83 -4.93 3.92
N ILE A 258 -8.55 -4.00 4.83
CA ILE A 258 -8.88 -2.58 4.74
C ILE A 258 -7.67 -1.74 5.17
N ASP A 259 -7.79 -0.42 5.11
CA ASP A 259 -6.84 0.45 5.79
C ASP A 259 -7.11 0.42 7.30
N GLN A 260 -6.29 -0.34 8.03
CA GLN A 260 -6.43 -0.49 9.47
C GLN A 260 -6.06 0.78 10.26
N THR A 261 -5.49 1.81 9.62
CA THR A 261 -5.12 3.08 10.28
C THR A 261 -6.29 4.07 10.39
N GLN A 262 -7.43 3.72 9.78
CA GLN A 262 -8.66 4.50 9.86
C GLN A 262 -9.32 4.37 11.26
N PRO A 263 -10.17 5.34 11.67
CA PRO A 263 -10.97 5.24 12.89
C PRO A 263 -11.92 4.04 12.88
N LYS A 264 -12.29 3.53 14.07
CA LYS A 264 -13.17 2.35 14.23
C LYS A 264 -14.46 2.44 13.42
N SER A 265 -15.12 3.59 13.39
CA SER A 265 -16.37 3.77 12.63
C SER A 265 -16.18 3.50 11.13
N LYS A 266 -15.11 4.01 10.54
CA LYS A 266 -14.75 3.77 9.13
C LYS A 266 -14.33 2.32 8.89
N ARG A 267 -13.49 1.76 9.77
CA ARG A 267 -13.06 0.35 9.66
C ARG A 267 -14.25 -0.60 9.71
N GLN A 268 -15.16 -0.42 10.67
CA GLN A 268 -16.38 -1.23 10.73
C GLN A 268 -17.29 -1.00 9.51
N HIS A 269 -17.41 0.23 9.01
CA HIS A 269 -18.16 0.50 7.80
C HIS A 269 -17.60 -0.25 6.58
N GLU A 270 -16.28 -0.25 6.40
CA GLU A 270 -15.63 -1.00 5.31
C GLU A 270 -15.75 -2.53 5.50
N LEU A 271 -15.62 -3.02 6.74
CA LEU A 271 -15.74 -4.45 7.05
C LEU A 271 -17.18 -4.97 6.98
N ASN A 272 -18.18 -4.12 7.18
CA ASN A 272 -19.58 -4.48 6.96
C ASN A 272 -19.85 -4.90 5.50
N LEU A 273 -19.01 -4.49 4.55
CA LEU A 273 -19.07 -4.93 3.16
C LEU A 273 -18.63 -6.39 2.98
N TYR A 274 -17.85 -6.92 3.93
CA TYR A 274 -17.54 -8.34 4.09
C TYR A 274 -18.57 -9.09 4.95
N HIS A 275 -19.68 -8.44 5.33
CA HIS A 275 -20.78 -9.02 6.08
C HIS A 275 -20.41 -9.58 7.47
N PHE A 276 -19.42 -8.97 8.13
CA PHE A 276 -19.10 -9.26 9.53
C PHE A 276 -18.73 -8.00 10.31
N GLU A 277 -18.86 -8.07 11.63
CA GLU A 277 -18.39 -7.03 12.56
C GLU A 277 -17.07 -7.49 13.19
N CYS A 278 -16.03 -6.66 13.07
CA CYS A 278 -14.71 -7.03 13.60
C CYS A 278 -14.63 -6.82 15.11
N SER A 279 -14.24 -7.85 15.85
CA SER A 279 -14.08 -7.83 17.30
C SER A 279 -12.63 -8.03 17.73
N CYS A 280 -11.64 -7.68 16.89
CA CYS A 280 -10.23 -7.73 17.27
C CYS A 280 -9.91 -6.73 18.40
N ASN A 281 -8.72 -6.85 19.01
CA ASN A 281 -8.30 -6.01 20.14
C ASN A 281 -8.42 -4.50 19.87
N LYS A 282 -8.01 -4.04 18.67
CA LYS A 282 -8.15 -2.63 18.25
C LYS A 282 -9.60 -2.18 18.13
N CYS A 283 -10.52 -3.06 17.72
CA CYS A 283 -11.94 -2.74 17.65
C CYS A 283 -12.62 -2.75 19.02
N GLN A 284 -12.31 -3.72 19.88
CA GLN A 284 -12.94 -3.86 21.19
C GLN A 284 -12.61 -2.66 22.09
N HIS A 285 -11.36 -2.22 22.07
CA HIS A 285 -10.88 -1.14 22.93
C HIS A 285 -10.78 0.22 22.23
N ASP A 286 -11.17 0.29 20.94
CA ASP A 286 -11.06 1.49 20.10
C ASP A 286 -9.66 2.12 20.13
N LEU A 287 -8.63 1.26 19.98
CA LEU A 287 -7.24 1.67 20.09
C LEU A 287 -6.82 2.52 18.89
N ASP A 288 -6.04 3.55 19.16
CA ASP A 288 -5.34 4.33 18.14
C ASP A 288 -3.97 3.74 17.77
N GLU A 289 -3.31 4.32 16.77
CA GLU A 289 -2.02 3.85 16.23
C GLU A 289 -0.92 3.82 17.30
N TYR A 290 -0.91 4.79 18.22
CA TYR A 290 0.08 4.85 19.29
C TYR A 290 -0.14 3.76 20.34
N GLN A 291 -1.39 3.53 20.72
CA GLN A 291 -1.75 2.47 21.67
C GLN A 291 -1.48 1.08 21.09
N VAL A 292 -1.77 0.87 19.80
CA VAL A 292 -1.43 -0.39 19.11
C VAL A 292 0.09 -0.59 19.09
N ALA A 293 0.86 0.44 18.72
CA ALA A 293 2.31 0.35 18.66
C ALA A 293 2.96 0.13 20.05
N MET A 294 2.37 0.68 21.11
CA MET A 294 2.80 0.44 22.49
C MET A 294 2.50 -0.98 22.98
N ALA A 295 1.35 -1.55 22.57
CA ALA A 295 0.90 -2.87 23.00
C ALA A 295 1.61 -4.02 22.25
N ASP A 296 2.36 -3.74 21.19
CA ASP A 296 3.06 -4.76 20.42
C ASP A 296 4.18 -5.40 21.27
N PRO A 297 4.10 -6.71 21.57
CA PRO A 297 5.00 -7.36 22.52
C PRO A 297 6.43 -7.56 21.97
N THR A 298 6.75 -7.14 20.74
CA THR A 298 7.89 -7.69 19.99
C THR A 298 9.02 -6.71 19.70
N VAL A 299 9.34 -5.82 20.64
CA VAL A 299 10.25 -4.71 20.38
C VAL A 299 11.75 -5.05 20.29
N GLU A 300 12.16 -5.64 19.16
CA GLU A 300 13.34 -5.22 18.37
C GLU A 300 12.90 -4.28 17.23
N LEU A 301 11.82 -3.53 17.43
CA LEU A 301 11.29 -2.58 16.44
C LEU A 301 12.38 -1.60 16.06
N ASN A 302 12.64 -1.49 14.76
CA ASN A 302 13.40 -0.39 14.20
C ASN A 302 14.91 -0.37 14.45
N THR A 303 15.53 -1.49 14.81
CA THR A 303 17.01 -1.58 14.87
C THR A 303 17.70 -1.06 13.60
N PHE A 304 17.05 -1.21 12.45
CA PHE A 304 17.49 -0.63 11.19
C PHE A 304 16.39 0.23 10.56
N SER A 305 16.15 1.41 11.13
CA SER A 305 15.12 2.36 10.70
C SER A 305 15.52 3.79 11.02
N VAL A 306 14.96 4.77 10.30
CA VAL A 306 15.20 6.20 10.55
C VAL A 306 14.73 6.67 11.93
N MET A 307 13.81 5.94 12.58
CA MET A 307 13.42 6.13 13.98
C MET A 307 13.70 4.83 14.77
N PRO A 308 14.92 4.64 15.30
CA PRO A 308 15.31 3.42 16.03
C PRO A 308 14.98 3.48 17.53
N ASP A 309 14.47 4.61 18.02
CA ASP A 309 14.23 4.86 19.44
C ASP A 309 13.00 4.11 19.96
N ILE A 310 13.26 2.93 20.54
CA ILE A 310 12.27 2.03 21.11
C ILE A 310 11.47 2.68 22.26
N GLU A 311 12.09 3.58 23.04
CA GLU A 311 11.41 4.19 24.19
C GLU A 311 10.24 5.08 23.73
N ARG A 312 10.29 5.62 22.50
CA ARG A 312 9.16 6.37 21.93
C ARG A 312 7.91 5.51 21.70
N PHE A 313 8.04 4.19 21.54
CA PHE A 313 6.87 3.31 21.50
C PHE A 313 6.27 3.08 22.89
N LYS A 314 7.11 3.04 23.92
CA LYS A 314 6.66 2.88 25.31
C LYS A 314 6.04 4.16 25.87
N THR A 315 6.58 5.31 25.47
CA THR A 315 6.10 6.65 25.85
C THR A 315 5.84 7.50 24.60
N PRO A 316 4.76 7.24 23.86
CA PRO A 316 4.46 7.95 22.64
C PRO A 316 4.12 9.43 22.89
N PRO A 317 4.41 10.32 21.92
CA PRO A 317 3.99 11.72 21.97
C PRO A 317 2.47 11.84 22.14
N GLY A 318 2.03 12.78 23.00
CA GLY A 318 0.60 12.99 23.28
C GLY A 318 -0.04 12.01 24.26
N GLY A 319 0.74 11.07 24.81
CA GLY A 319 0.30 10.15 25.84
C GLY A 319 -0.53 8.98 25.31
N VAL A 320 -0.79 8.03 26.22
CA VAL A 320 -1.39 6.71 25.91
C VAL A 320 -2.85 6.60 26.33
N ASN A 321 -3.34 7.63 27.03
CA ASN A 321 -4.70 7.65 27.54
C ASN A 321 -5.69 8.00 26.45
N PHE A 322 -6.88 7.43 26.56
CA PHE A 322 -8.01 7.80 25.72
C PHE A 322 -8.30 9.30 25.88
N ASP A 323 -8.32 10.02 24.75
CA ASP A 323 -8.72 11.43 24.70
C ASP A 323 -10.06 11.54 23.95
N PRO A 324 -11.17 11.86 24.64
CA PRO A 324 -12.47 12.06 23.99
C PRO A 324 -12.45 13.13 22.89
N GLN A 325 -11.54 14.11 22.96
CA GLN A 325 -11.42 15.18 21.97
C GLN A 325 -10.88 14.67 20.64
N GLN A 326 -10.07 13.60 20.65
CA GLN A 326 -9.47 13.03 19.44
C GLN A 326 -10.55 12.69 18.39
N GLY A 327 -11.61 11.99 18.81
CA GLY A 327 -12.71 11.62 17.91
C GLY A 327 -13.43 12.83 17.30
N VAL A 328 -13.59 13.91 18.07
CA VAL A 328 -14.21 15.15 17.60
C VAL A 328 -13.35 15.82 16.53
N GLU A 329 -12.05 15.93 16.76
CA GLU A 329 -11.11 16.58 15.82
C GLU A 329 -10.91 15.75 14.55
N VAL A 330 -10.88 14.42 14.67
CA VAL A 330 -10.87 13.49 13.53
C VAL A 330 -12.10 13.71 12.64
N MET A 331 -13.30 13.72 13.23
CA MET A 331 -14.55 13.91 12.47
C MET A 331 -14.64 15.30 11.84
N LYS A 332 -14.15 16.33 12.54
CA LYS A 332 -14.08 17.69 12.02
C LYS A 332 -13.17 17.79 10.78
N LEU A 333 -12.03 17.11 10.79
CA LEU A 333 -11.09 17.10 9.66
C LEU A 333 -11.65 16.29 8.48
N TYR A 334 -12.29 15.14 8.72
CA TYR A 334 -12.91 14.36 7.64
C TYR A 334 -13.96 15.13 6.84
N LYS A 335 -14.75 15.99 7.50
CA LYS A 335 -15.80 16.79 6.84
C LYS A 335 -15.28 17.74 5.76
N ILE A 336 -13.99 18.06 5.77
CA ILE A 336 -13.35 18.97 4.80
C ILE A 336 -12.34 18.26 3.90
N PHE A 337 -12.20 16.94 4.01
CA PHE A 337 -11.30 16.15 3.18
C PHE A 337 -11.95 15.87 1.82
N PRO A 338 -11.31 16.23 0.69
CA PRO A 338 -11.84 15.97 -0.63
C PRO A 338 -11.72 14.48 -0.97
N ALA A 339 -12.58 13.99 -1.87
CA ALA A 339 -12.56 12.60 -2.32
C ALA A 339 -11.25 12.24 -3.06
N LEU A 340 -10.74 13.16 -3.89
CA LEU A 340 -9.50 12.98 -4.67
C LEU A 340 -8.56 14.20 -4.50
N PRO A 341 -7.80 14.28 -3.39
CA PRO A 341 -6.91 15.42 -3.13
C PRO A 341 -5.85 15.62 -4.23
N ARG A 342 -5.40 14.55 -4.87
CA ARG A 342 -4.33 14.58 -5.89
C ARG A 342 -4.77 15.04 -7.27
N SER A 343 -6.08 15.11 -7.54
CA SER A 343 -6.59 15.65 -8.80
C SER A 343 -6.87 17.16 -8.74
N MET A 344 -6.66 17.79 -7.58
CA MET A 344 -6.89 19.22 -7.40
C MET A 344 -5.83 20.04 -8.13
N MET A 345 -6.23 21.20 -8.63
CA MET A 345 -5.28 22.18 -9.14
C MET A 345 -4.41 22.74 -8.00
N SER A 346 -3.14 23.02 -8.27
CA SER A 346 -2.14 23.41 -7.25
C SER A 346 -2.61 24.53 -6.31
N ASP A 347 -3.19 25.62 -6.84
CA ASP A 347 -3.65 26.74 -6.02
C ASP A 347 -4.88 26.41 -5.16
N GLU A 348 -5.78 25.56 -5.67
CA GLU A 348 -6.92 25.05 -4.90
C GLU A 348 -6.46 24.09 -3.81
N LYS A 349 -5.48 23.23 -4.12
CA LYS A 349 -4.87 22.31 -3.18
C LYS A 349 -4.21 23.07 -2.02
N HIS A 350 -3.47 24.14 -2.30
CA HIS A 350 -2.84 24.95 -1.24
C HIS A 350 -3.86 25.59 -0.30
N LYS A 351 -4.92 26.19 -0.85
CA LYS A 351 -6.03 26.76 -0.06
C LYS A 351 -6.68 25.70 0.82
N TRP A 352 -6.90 24.50 0.27
CA TRP A 352 -7.42 23.38 1.04
C TRP A 352 -6.46 22.92 2.14
N LEU A 353 -5.17 22.73 1.83
CA LEU A 353 -4.15 22.34 2.81
C LEU A 353 -4.10 23.31 3.99
N ARG A 354 -4.12 24.63 3.73
CA ARG A 354 -4.19 25.67 4.78
C ARG A 354 -5.43 25.53 5.64
N LYS A 355 -6.60 25.38 5.02
CA LYS A 355 -7.88 25.20 5.74
C LYS A 355 -7.85 23.92 6.58
N ALA A 356 -7.36 22.82 6.03
CA ALA A 356 -7.26 21.52 6.68
C ALA A 356 -6.33 21.56 7.88
N TYR A 357 -5.11 22.08 7.71
CA TYR A 357 -4.12 22.17 8.78
C TYR A 357 -4.59 23.05 9.94
N LYS A 358 -5.18 24.22 9.67
CA LYS A 358 -5.77 25.09 10.72
C LYS A 358 -6.92 24.41 11.46
N THR A 359 -7.76 23.68 10.72
CA THR A 359 -8.86 22.87 11.29
C THR A 359 -8.31 21.80 12.23
N ALA A 360 -7.15 21.24 11.87
CA ALA A 360 -6.44 20.16 12.55
C ALA A 360 -5.41 20.64 13.59
N SER A 361 -5.47 21.89 14.07
CA SER A 361 -4.46 22.43 14.99
C SER A 361 -4.33 21.68 16.33
N TRP A 362 -5.27 20.79 16.67
CA TRP A 362 -5.19 19.93 17.84
C TRP A 362 -4.07 18.88 17.71
N PHE A 363 -3.91 18.23 16.55
CA PHE A 363 -2.95 17.13 16.38
C PHE A 363 -1.49 17.59 16.62
N PRO A 364 -1.03 18.73 16.06
CA PRO A 364 0.32 19.23 16.36
C PRO A 364 0.51 19.68 17.81
N LYS A 365 -0.53 20.20 18.46
CA LYS A 365 -0.47 20.65 19.87
C LYS A 365 -0.29 19.48 20.84
N VAL A 366 -0.98 18.38 20.57
CA VAL A 366 -0.89 17.17 21.40
C VAL A 366 0.29 16.28 20.98
N GLY A 367 0.77 16.41 19.74
CA GLY A 367 1.86 15.60 19.19
C GLY A 367 1.38 14.29 18.58
N LYS A 368 0.07 14.13 18.34
CA LYS A 368 -0.51 12.92 17.74
C LYS A 368 -0.61 13.03 16.21
N TYR A 369 0.53 12.90 15.54
CA TYR A 369 0.63 13.03 14.08
C TYR A 369 0.17 11.79 13.28
N ALA A 370 0.30 10.59 13.83
CA ALA A 370 -0.03 9.33 13.16
C ALA A 370 -1.54 9.04 12.97
N ILE A 371 -2.42 9.91 13.48
CA ILE A 371 -3.88 9.68 13.46
C ILE A 371 -4.48 10.17 12.14
N GLU A 372 -5.33 9.35 11.51
CA GLU A 372 -6.04 9.75 10.30
C GLU A 372 -7.25 10.68 10.58
N PRO A 373 -7.50 11.70 9.74
CA PRO A 373 -6.85 11.97 8.44
C PRO A 373 -5.71 13.00 8.50
N PHE A 374 -5.13 13.26 9.68
CA PHE A 374 -4.00 14.20 9.79
C PHE A 374 -2.73 13.62 9.14
N ALA A 375 -2.47 12.33 9.29
CA ALA A 375 -1.37 11.67 8.59
C ALA A 375 -1.50 11.82 7.06
N GLN A 376 -2.70 11.55 6.49
CA GLN A 376 -2.97 11.78 5.07
C GLN A 376 -2.76 13.25 4.65
N LEU A 377 -3.10 14.22 5.51
CA LEU A 377 -2.85 15.64 5.23
C LEU A 377 -1.35 15.94 5.06
N VAL A 378 -0.48 15.32 5.87
CA VAL A 378 0.99 15.49 5.79
C VAL A 378 1.55 14.90 4.50
N ASP A 379 1.05 13.74 4.07
CA ASP A 379 1.43 13.12 2.80
C ASP A 379 1.02 14.01 1.60
N GLU A 380 -0.18 14.58 1.64
CA GLU A 380 -0.65 15.49 0.60
C GLU A 380 0.13 16.81 0.56
N ALA A 381 0.58 17.31 1.71
CA ALA A 381 1.48 18.45 1.78
C ALA A 381 2.88 18.14 1.21
N THR A 382 3.43 16.96 1.50
CA THR A 382 4.69 16.49 0.92
C THR A 382 4.60 16.44 -0.62
N PHE A 383 3.51 15.87 -1.14
CA PHE A 383 3.24 15.84 -2.57
C PHE A 383 3.13 17.25 -3.16
N TYR A 384 2.38 18.14 -2.52
CA TYR A 384 2.20 19.53 -2.97
C TYR A 384 3.54 20.27 -3.10
N PHE A 385 4.39 20.25 -2.07
CA PHE A 385 5.69 20.91 -2.15
C PHE A 385 6.57 20.30 -3.23
N GLY A 386 6.66 18.97 -3.30
CA GLY A 386 7.59 18.29 -4.21
C GLY A 386 7.15 18.28 -5.67
N LYS A 387 5.88 17.99 -5.94
CA LYS A 387 5.35 17.77 -7.30
C LYS A 387 4.66 19.02 -7.86
N ASP A 388 3.80 19.67 -7.09
CA ASP A 388 3.02 20.80 -7.61
C ASP A 388 3.85 22.09 -7.67
N ARG A 389 4.81 22.23 -6.75
CA ARG A 389 5.60 23.47 -6.58
C ARG A 389 7.09 23.32 -6.84
N SER A 390 7.60 22.10 -7.00
CA SER A 390 9.05 21.83 -7.15
C SER A 390 9.92 22.42 -6.03
N ASN A 391 9.35 22.59 -4.83
CA ASN A 391 10.07 22.99 -3.62
C ASN A 391 10.53 21.72 -2.89
N HIS A 392 11.68 21.22 -3.32
CA HIS A 392 12.22 19.95 -2.83
C HIS A 392 12.76 20.04 -1.40
N GLU A 393 13.15 21.22 -0.92
CA GLU A 393 13.62 21.41 0.45
C GLU A 393 12.48 21.27 1.46
N CYS A 394 11.32 21.87 1.18
CA CYS A 394 10.11 21.67 1.99
C CYS A 394 9.62 20.22 1.87
N ALA A 395 9.61 19.65 0.66
CA ALA A 395 9.22 18.26 0.46
C ALA A 395 10.12 17.29 1.25
N LEU A 396 11.45 17.51 1.26
CA LEU A 396 12.40 16.71 2.04
C LEU A 396 12.10 16.78 3.54
N ALA A 397 11.89 17.99 4.07
CA ALA A 397 11.61 18.20 5.48
C ALA A 397 10.29 17.51 5.90
N VAL A 398 9.23 17.68 5.12
CA VAL A 398 7.91 17.07 5.40
C VAL A 398 7.94 15.54 5.18
N ALA A 399 8.69 15.03 4.20
CA ALA A 399 8.89 13.59 4.02
C ALA A 399 9.64 12.95 5.20
N CYS A 400 10.67 13.62 5.72
CA CYS A 400 11.37 13.18 6.94
C CYS A 400 10.45 13.24 8.16
N PHE A 401 9.58 14.25 8.24
CA PHE A 401 8.56 14.34 9.28
C PHE A 401 7.61 13.13 9.23
N SER A 402 7.06 12.80 8.07
CA SER A 402 6.19 11.62 7.92
C SER A 402 6.93 10.32 8.28
N ALA A 403 8.12 10.09 7.71
CA ALA A 403 8.88 8.86 7.92
C ALA A 403 9.36 8.65 9.37
N TYR A 404 9.55 9.74 10.14
CA TYR A 404 10.06 9.68 11.52
C TYR A 404 8.94 9.73 12.58
N GLU A 405 7.91 10.56 12.37
CA GLU A 405 6.88 10.85 13.39
C GLU A 405 5.53 10.18 13.15
N ILE A 406 5.27 9.66 11.95
CA ILE A 406 3.95 9.14 11.55
C ILE A 406 4.05 7.65 11.23
N GLU A 407 4.85 7.33 10.22
CA GLU A 407 4.91 5.99 9.63
C GLU A 407 5.30 4.87 10.61
N PRO A 408 6.24 5.07 11.56
CA PRO A 408 6.59 4.01 12.52
C PRO A 408 5.43 3.60 13.46
N TYR A 409 4.49 4.50 13.74
CA TYR A 409 3.32 4.19 14.60
C TYR A 409 2.18 3.57 13.79
N LYS A 410 1.99 3.98 12.53
CA LYS A 410 1.03 3.36 11.62
C LYS A 410 1.45 1.95 11.20
N HIS A 411 2.75 1.76 11.00
CA HIS A 411 3.34 0.55 10.42
C HIS A 411 4.58 0.13 11.21
N ILE A 412 4.35 -0.65 12.25
CA ILE A 412 5.36 -1.03 13.26
C ILE A 412 6.61 -1.69 12.63
N VAL A 413 6.44 -2.62 11.68
CA VAL A 413 7.57 -3.30 11.03
C VAL A 413 8.30 -2.42 10.01
N PRO A 414 9.64 -2.39 10.01
CA PRO A 414 10.42 -1.49 9.15
C PRO A 414 10.39 -1.83 7.66
N PHE A 415 10.15 -3.10 7.32
CA PHE A 415 9.98 -3.57 5.94
C PHE A 415 8.53 -3.40 5.42
N HIS A 416 7.65 -2.73 6.18
CA HIS A 416 6.30 -2.45 5.69
C HIS A 416 6.37 -1.61 4.40
N PRO A 417 5.62 -1.93 3.33
CA PRO A 417 5.76 -1.25 2.05
C PRO A 417 5.59 0.28 2.13
N GLN A 418 4.71 0.77 2.99
CA GLN A 418 4.45 2.19 3.22
C GLN A 418 5.67 2.91 3.79
N ARG A 419 6.42 2.25 4.68
CA ARG A 419 7.67 2.78 5.23
C ARG A 419 8.75 2.86 4.18
N LEU A 420 8.90 1.83 3.36
CA LEU A 420 9.83 1.84 2.24
C LEU A 420 9.47 2.90 1.19
N LYS A 421 8.18 3.15 0.94
CA LYS A 421 7.70 4.28 0.10
C LYS A 421 8.06 5.65 0.71
N GLY A 422 7.93 5.81 2.03
CA GLY A 422 8.35 7.02 2.75
C GLY A 422 9.85 7.26 2.63
N LEU A 423 10.67 6.22 2.79
CA LEU A 423 12.13 6.30 2.57
C LEU A 423 12.48 6.65 1.12
N SER A 424 11.78 6.05 0.14
CA SER A 424 11.93 6.39 -1.27
C SER A 424 11.61 7.86 -1.54
N SER A 425 10.59 8.42 -0.88
CA SER A 425 10.23 9.83 -0.98
C SER A 425 11.33 10.75 -0.43
N ILE A 426 12.00 10.36 0.67
CA ILE A 426 13.19 11.06 1.19
C ILE A 426 14.34 11.00 0.17
N ALA A 427 14.64 9.82 -0.38
CA ALA A 427 15.73 9.66 -1.35
C ALA A 427 15.51 10.50 -2.62
N ILE A 428 14.28 10.51 -3.16
CA ILE A 428 13.90 11.35 -4.29
C ILE A 428 14.04 12.83 -3.95
N ALA A 429 13.62 13.27 -2.76
CA ALA A 429 13.79 14.67 -2.37
C ALA A 429 15.27 15.04 -2.24
N LEU A 430 16.09 14.18 -1.62
CA LEU A 430 17.53 14.37 -1.49
C LEU A 430 18.24 14.45 -2.84
N SER A 431 17.86 13.63 -3.83
CA SER A 431 18.46 13.71 -5.17
C SER A 431 18.18 15.04 -5.87
N ASN A 432 17.10 15.73 -5.50
CA ASN A 432 16.77 17.04 -6.04
C ASN A 432 17.39 18.20 -5.24
N THR A 433 17.63 18.04 -3.93
CA THR A 433 18.25 19.08 -3.09
C THR A 433 19.77 19.02 -3.08
N ALA A 434 20.37 17.84 -3.26
CA ALA A 434 21.83 17.64 -3.21
C ALA A 434 22.63 18.47 -4.22
N PRO A 435 22.15 18.78 -5.45
CA PRO A 435 22.86 19.67 -6.36
C PRO A 435 22.99 21.12 -5.87
N ASN A 436 22.13 21.56 -4.95
CA ASN A 436 22.17 22.91 -4.37
C ASN A 436 21.84 22.86 -2.86
N PRO A 437 22.74 22.33 -2.03
CA PRO A 437 22.47 22.08 -0.62
C PRO A 437 22.24 23.39 0.17
N ALA A 438 22.76 24.51 -0.33
CA ALA A 438 22.61 25.82 0.29
C ALA A 438 21.14 26.28 0.40
N LYS A 439 20.24 25.80 -0.47
CA LYS A 439 18.81 26.11 -0.38
C LYS A 439 18.17 25.51 0.88
N LEU A 440 18.49 24.25 1.20
CA LEU A 440 18.00 23.61 2.43
C LEU A 440 18.51 24.34 3.67
N THR A 441 19.79 24.70 3.67
CA THR A 441 20.38 25.48 4.76
C THR A 441 19.74 26.87 4.87
N LYS A 442 19.44 27.52 3.75
CA LYS A 442 18.73 28.81 3.74
C LYS A 442 17.34 28.66 4.37
N LEU A 443 16.57 27.64 3.97
CA LEU A 443 15.27 27.35 4.59
C LEU A 443 15.39 27.18 6.10
N ALA A 444 16.36 26.39 6.56
CA ALA A 444 16.61 26.18 7.99
C ALA A 444 16.94 27.48 8.74
N ARG A 445 17.79 28.34 8.16
CA ARG A 445 18.12 29.66 8.74
C ARG A 445 16.91 30.59 8.77
N ASP A 446 16.11 30.60 7.71
CA ASP A 446 14.90 31.42 7.59
C ASP A 446 13.83 31.02 8.62
N MET A 447 13.75 29.72 8.96
CA MET A 447 12.90 29.20 10.04
C MET A 447 13.50 29.46 11.43
N ALA A 448 14.82 29.42 11.56
CA ALA A 448 15.48 29.74 12.83
C ALA A 448 15.39 31.23 13.18
N ALA A 449 15.34 32.11 12.17
CA ALA A 449 15.17 33.55 12.34
C ALA A 449 13.82 33.90 13.01
N THR A 450 12.78 33.10 12.76
CA THR A 450 11.46 33.22 13.42
C THR A 450 11.40 32.54 14.80
N LYS A 451 12.54 32.03 15.32
CA LYS A 451 12.66 31.28 16.58
C LYS A 451 11.77 30.03 16.66
N THR A 452 11.30 29.52 15.52
CA THR A 452 10.48 28.32 15.43
C THR A 452 11.31 27.06 15.19
N PHE A 453 12.57 27.20 14.75
CA PHE A 453 13.52 26.12 14.55
C PHE A 453 14.84 26.36 15.33
N PRO A 454 15.40 25.36 16.04
CA PRO A 454 16.58 25.56 16.87
C PRO A 454 17.86 25.80 16.06
N GLN A 455 18.71 26.72 16.54
CA GLN A 455 20.02 27.00 15.92
C GLN A 455 20.95 25.77 15.88
N ALA A 456 20.80 24.83 16.83
CA ALA A 456 21.51 23.56 16.78
C ALA A 456 21.13 22.73 15.55
N GLY A 457 19.84 22.70 15.18
CA GLY A 457 19.37 22.03 13.98
C GLY A 457 19.91 22.66 12.70
N VAL A 458 20.06 24.00 12.67
CA VAL A 458 20.72 24.68 11.55
C VAL A 458 22.14 24.17 11.35
N LYS A 459 22.92 24.03 12.43
CA LYS A 459 24.30 23.51 12.37
C LYS A 459 24.36 22.05 11.88
N VAL A 460 23.40 21.21 12.26
CA VAL A 460 23.31 19.84 11.74
C VAL A 460 23.11 19.86 10.23
N LEU A 461 22.18 20.69 9.73
CA LEU A 461 21.88 20.79 8.30
C LEU A 461 22.97 21.52 7.48
N GLU A 462 23.75 22.40 8.10
CA GLU A 462 24.94 23.02 7.49
C GLU A 462 26.05 22.02 7.22
N ASN A 463 26.19 21.01 8.08
CA ASN A 463 27.22 19.97 7.98
C ASN A 463 26.72 18.70 7.28
N LEU A 464 25.47 18.70 6.80
CA LEU A 464 24.85 17.53 6.20
C LEU A 464 25.38 17.27 4.78
N ASP A 465 26.07 16.14 4.60
CA ASP A 465 26.25 15.57 3.25
C ASP A 465 24.97 14.86 2.81
N GLN A 466 24.19 15.55 1.99
CA GLN A 466 22.92 15.04 1.46
C GLN A 466 23.09 13.81 0.57
N VAL A 467 24.22 13.66 -0.12
CA VAL A 467 24.47 12.49 -0.97
C VAL A 467 24.73 11.26 -0.11
N SER A 468 25.54 11.40 0.96
CA SER A 468 25.74 10.34 1.95
C SER A 468 24.43 9.97 2.66
N LEU A 469 23.63 10.95 3.06
CA LEU A 469 22.32 10.68 3.67
C LEU A 469 21.41 9.91 2.69
N CYS A 470 21.39 10.30 1.42
CA CYS A 470 20.62 9.62 0.38
C CYS A 470 21.07 8.16 0.24
N GLN A 471 22.38 7.93 0.15
CA GLN A 471 22.98 6.60 0.07
C GLN A 471 22.60 5.72 1.27
N MET A 472 22.62 6.27 2.49
CA MET A 472 22.23 5.54 3.69
C MET A 472 20.74 5.19 3.71
N VAL A 473 19.86 6.12 3.30
CA VAL A 473 18.41 5.86 3.18
C VAL A 473 18.13 4.77 2.13
N LEU A 474 18.80 4.84 0.98
CA LEU A 474 18.70 3.84 -0.09
C LEU A 474 19.20 2.47 0.36
N ALA A 475 20.30 2.42 1.12
CA ALA A 475 20.81 1.18 1.71
C ALA A 475 19.80 0.53 2.68
N ILE A 476 18.97 1.31 3.38
CA ILE A 476 17.86 0.77 4.19
C ILE A 476 16.82 0.07 3.32
N ILE A 477 16.42 0.70 2.22
CA ILE A 477 15.48 0.10 1.27
C ILE A 477 16.07 -1.19 0.69
N ASP A 478 17.35 -1.19 0.33
CA ASP A 478 18.02 -2.36 -0.23
C ASP A 478 18.14 -3.52 0.78
N ILE A 479 18.46 -3.23 2.04
CA ILE A 479 18.52 -4.23 3.12
C ILE A 479 17.17 -4.91 3.35
N TYR A 480 16.06 -4.16 3.20
CA TYR A 480 14.72 -4.72 3.28
C TYR A 480 14.15 -5.21 1.94
N SER A 481 14.90 -5.11 0.84
CA SER A 481 14.45 -5.57 -0.47
C SER A 481 14.08 -7.07 -0.53
N PRO A 482 14.71 -8.00 0.23
CA PRO A 482 14.26 -9.39 0.30
C PRO A 482 12.89 -9.56 0.96
N GLN A 483 12.47 -8.58 1.77
CA GLN A 483 11.14 -8.51 2.39
C GLN A 483 10.20 -7.56 1.65
N ALA A 484 10.56 -7.05 0.47
CA ALA A 484 9.68 -6.19 -0.33
C ALA A 484 8.59 -7.00 -1.07
N PRO A 485 7.53 -6.34 -1.59
CA PRO A 485 6.48 -7.00 -2.34
C PRO A 485 6.96 -7.83 -3.54
N SER A 486 7.95 -7.33 -4.28
CA SER A 486 8.58 -8.05 -5.40
C SER A 486 9.95 -7.48 -5.76
N ALA A 487 10.74 -8.25 -6.53
CA ALA A 487 12.02 -7.80 -7.07
C ALA A 487 11.88 -6.68 -8.12
N ASP A 488 10.77 -6.65 -8.84
CA ASP A 488 10.45 -5.63 -9.86
C ASP A 488 9.68 -4.44 -9.24
N TRP A 489 9.55 -4.37 -7.90
CA TRP A 489 8.79 -3.31 -7.25
C TRP A 489 9.50 -1.96 -7.45
N GLU A 490 8.78 -0.97 -7.99
CA GLU A 490 9.32 0.33 -8.41
C GLU A 490 10.22 0.98 -7.35
N VAL A 491 9.82 0.94 -6.08
CA VAL A 491 10.60 1.49 -4.96
C VAL A 491 11.97 0.82 -4.82
N VAL A 492 12.03 -0.51 -4.94
CA VAL A 492 13.29 -1.26 -4.83
C VAL A 492 14.14 -1.09 -6.09
N VAL A 493 13.52 -1.09 -7.26
CA VAL A 493 14.22 -0.87 -8.54
C VAL A 493 14.87 0.50 -8.55
N LEU A 494 14.08 1.56 -8.29
CA LEU A 494 14.56 2.93 -8.17
C LEU A 494 15.67 3.05 -7.13
N ALA A 495 15.49 2.42 -5.97
CA ALA A 495 16.49 2.53 -4.91
C ALA A 495 17.83 1.90 -5.31
N LYS A 496 17.81 0.75 -5.98
CA LYS A 496 19.02 0.08 -6.48
C LYS A 496 19.71 0.86 -7.59
N GLU A 497 18.95 1.44 -8.51
CA GLU A 497 19.48 2.30 -9.57
C GLU A 497 20.16 3.54 -8.97
N MET A 498 19.46 4.28 -8.10
CA MET A 498 20.02 5.46 -7.43
C MET A 498 21.25 5.12 -6.57
N LEU A 499 21.24 3.97 -5.88
CA LEU A 499 22.36 3.53 -5.06
C LEU A 499 23.59 3.25 -5.93
N SER A 500 23.42 2.53 -7.04
CA SER A 500 24.49 2.26 -8.01
C SER A 500 25.06 3.55 -8.60
N ASP A 501 24.20 4.52 -8.93
CA ASP A 501 24.63 5.81 -9.47
C ASP A 501 25.51 6.55 -8.44
N ILE A 502 25.09 6.62 -7.18
CA ILE A 502 25.86 7.28 -6.10
C ILE A 502 27.18 6.55 -5.83
N GLU A 503 27.17 5.22 -5.76
CA GLU A 503 28.38 4.41 -5.52
C GLU A 503 29.43 4.59 -6.64
N SER A 504 28.98 4.90 -7.86
CA SER A 504 29.85 5.14 -9.02
C SER A 504 30.46 6.55 -9.10
N LEU A 505 30.03 7.49 -8.24
CA LEU A 505 30.55 8.86 -8.24
C LEU A 505 32.04 8.91 -7.85
N PRO A 506 32.88 9.64 -8.59
CA PRO A 506 34.31 9.74 -8.29
C PRO A 506 34.56 10.48 -6.97
N GLY A 507 35.54 10.02 -6.18
CA GLY A 507 35.97 10.69 -4.94
C GLY A 507 35.12 10.37 -3.71
N ARG A 508 34.26 9.34 -3.77
CA ARG A 508 33.42 8.86 -2.65
C ARG A 508 33.90 7.53 -2.06
N GLU A 509 35.16 7.14 -2.28
CA GLU A 509 35.67 5.83 -1.87
C GLU A 509 35.61 5.65 -0.35
N ARG A 510 35.82 6.73 0.40
CA ARG A 510 35.76 6.71 1.87
C ARG A 510 34.33 6.55 2.38
N GLU A 511 33.40 7.34 1.85
CA GLU A 511 31.98 7.32 2.20
C GLU A 511 31.38 5.94 1.86
N ASN A 512 31.66 5.42 0.67
CA ASN A 512 31.25 4.09 0.24
C ASN A 512 31.76 3.02 1.20
N ALA A 513 33.06 3.05 1.58
CA ALA A 513 33.63 2.08 2.51
C ALA A 513 32.98 2.13 3.90
N LEU A 514 32.67 3.33 4.42
CA LEU A 514 32.01 3.50 5.72
C LEU A 514 30.56 3.00 5.70
N ILE A 515 29.80 3.33 4.65
CA ILE A 515 28.42 2.89 4.49
C ILE A 515 28.35 1.38 4.28
N ASP A 516 29.27 0.80 3.51
CA ASP A 516 29.35 -0.66 3.35
C ASP A 516 29.74 -1.38 4.64
N ALA A 517 30.65 -0.81 5.44
CA ALA A 517 30.97 -1.34 6.76
C ALA A 517 29.73 -1.34 7.67
N TRP A 518 28.97 -0.23 7.67
CA TRP A 518 27.71 -0.13 8.39
C TRP A 518 26.64 -1.11 7.89
N ARG A 519 26.51 -1.34 6.58
CA ARG A 519 25.58 -2.35 6.02
C ARG A 519 25.90 -3.77 6.51
N ARG A 520 27.18 -4.10 6.70
CA ARG A 520 27.64 -5.43 7.17
C ARG A 520 27.49 -5.60 8.67
N ASP A 521 27.76 -4.55 9.46
CA ASP A 521 27.64 -4.56 10.91
C ASP A 521 26.97 -3.27 11.44
N PRO A 522 25.64 -3.16 11.35
CA PRO A 522 24.93 -1.98 11.82
C PRO A 522 25.08 -1.76 13.33
N LYS A 523 25.17 -2.85 14.11
CA LYS A 523 25.30 -2.79 15.58
C LYS A 523 26.69 -2.29 15.99
N GLY A 524 27.74 -2.74 15.32
CA GLY A 524 29.10 -2.24 15.57
C GLY A 524 29.34 -0.79 15.13
N MET A 525 28.45 -0.23 14.31
CA MET A 525 28.55 1.11 13.73
C MET A 525 27.43 2.06 14.23
N GLU A 526 26.96 1.88 15.47
CA GLU A 526 25.81 2.61 16.02
C GLU A 526 26.02 4.14 16.03
N GLU A 527 27.22 4.63 16.34
CA GLU A 527 27.49 6.07 16.31
C GLU A 527 27.45 6.64 14.89
N PHE A 528 27.99 5.91 13.91
CA PHE A 528 27.93 6.30 12.51
C PHE A 528 26.47 6.34 12.02
N PHE A 529 25.67 5.35 12.41
CA PHE A 529 24.24 5.34 12.13
C PHE A 529 23.50 6.52 12.78
N ARG A 530 23.80 6.81 14.05
CA ARG A 530 23.20 7.91 14.80
C ARG A 530 23.47 9.26 14.16
N TYR A 531 24.74 9.57 13.88
CA TYR A 531 25.14 10.88 13.36
C TYR A 531 24.96 11.02 11.84
N GLY A 532 25.12 9.92 11.08
CA GLY A 532 25.03 9.93 9.62
C GLY A 532 23.59 9.86 9.10
N LEU A 533 22.66 9.26 9.85
CA LEU A 533 21.27 9.07 9.42
C LEU A 533 20.27 9.62 10.43
N VAL A 534 20.28 9.12 11.67
CA VAL A 534 19.17 9.35 12.62
C VAL A 534 19.05 10.82 13.02
N GLU A 535 20.15 11.48 13.40
CA GLU A 535 20.15 12.88 13.80
C GLU A 535 19.80 13.82 12.64
N PRO A 536 20.34 13.67 11.41
CA PRO A 536 19.89 14.42 10.25
C PRO A 536 18.39 14.24 9.95
N VAL A 537 17.88 13.01 9.93
CA VAL A 537 16.46 12.75 9.63
C VAL A 537 15.56 13.32 10.74
N LYS A 538 15.93 13.16 12.01
CA LYS A 538 15.23 13.78 13.14
C LYS A 538 15.22 15.31 13.02
N THR A 539 16.36 15.91 12.68
CA THR A 539 16.46 17.37 12.49
C THR A 539 15.58 17.84 11.33
N LEU A 540 15.59 17.12 10.21
CA LEU A 540 14.71 17.39 9.07
C LEU A 540 13.23 17.21 9.42
N SER A 541 12.90 16.24 10.26
CA SER A 541 11.54 16.03 10.79
C SER A 541 11.07 17.22 11.63
N GLU A 542 11.93 17.75 12.52
CA GLU A 542 11.65 18.97 13.27
C GLU A 542 11.45 20.18 12.33
N LEU A 543 12.30 20.31 11.30
CA LEU A 543 12.12 21.33 10.27
C LEU A 543 10.79 21.17 9.53
N GLY A 544 10.37 19.93 9.22
CA GLY A 544 9.11 19.62 8.54
C GLY A 544 7.89 20.10 9.31
N LYS A 545 7.87 19.92 10.64
CA LYS A 545 6.82 20.47 11.51
C LYS A 545 6.75 21.99 11.41
N VAL A 546 7.90 22.66 11.41
CA VAL A 546 7.99 24.12 11.32
C VAL A 546 7.56 24.62 9.94
N VAL A 547 7.92 23.92 8.86
CA VAL A 547 7.51 24.24 7.49
C VAL A 547 5.99 24.19 7.35
N LEU A 548 5.34 23.13 7.85
CA LEU A 548 3.88 23.02 7.82
C LEU A 548 3.21 24.14 8.64
N GLU A 549 3.73 24.43 9.84
CA GLU A 549 3.18 25.49 10.67
C GLU A 549 3.33 26.87 10.01
N ALA A 550 4.48 27.17 9.42
CA ALA A 550 4.72 28.43 8.74
C ALA A 550 3.83 28.59 7.49
N ASP A 551 3.82 27.60 6.59
CA ASP A 551 3.10 27.71 5.32
C ASP A 551 1.59 27.54 5.47
N LEU A 552 1.16 26.52 6.23
CA LEU A 552 -0.24 26.14 6.32
C LEU A 552 -0.94 26.76 7.54
N GLY A 553 -0.23 26.90 8.66
CA GLY A 553 -0.77 27.48 9.90
C GLY A 553 -0.76 29.01 9.91
N GLN A 554 0.35 29.61 9.47
CA GLN A 554 0.61 31.07 9.56
C GLN A 554 0.49 31.81 8.22
N ASP A 555 0.05 31.12 7.17
CA ASP A 555 -0.13 31.66 5.82
C ASP A 555 1.15 32.24 5.16
N ARG A 556 2.34 31.94 5.69
CA ARG A 556 3.62 32.36 5.11
C ARG A 556 3.94 31.45 3.92
N ASP A 557 3.62 31.90 2.71
CA ASP A 557 3.82 31.11 1.51
C ASP A 557 5.31 30.71 1.33
N LEU A 558 5.59 29.44 1.59
CA LEU A 558 6.91 28.82 1.37
C LEU A 558 6.96 28.09 0.03
N SER A 559 5.90 28.12 -0.78
CA SER A 559 5.83 27.39 -2.04
C SER A 559 6.53 28.08 -3.23
N ALA A 560 7.07 29.29 -3.00
CA ALA A 560 7.69 30.16 -4.02
C ALA A 560 9.22 30.19 -3.96
#